data_AF-A0A9J7M839-F1
#
_entry.id   AF-A0A9J7M839-F1
#
_cell.length_a   1.000
_cell.length_b   1.000
_cell.length_c   1.000
_cell.angle_alpha   90.00
_cell.angle_beta   90.00
_cell.angle_gamma   90.00
#
_symmetry.space_group_name_H-M   'P 1'
#
loop_
_entity.id
_entity.type
_entity.pdbx_description
1 polymer ?
#
loop_
_entity_poly.entity_id
_entity_poly.type
_entity_poly.pdbx_seq_one_letter_code
_entity_poly.pdbx_strand_id
1 'polypeptide(L)'
;MYLDVVKNFKLQAVESQHDLPCYGFLLYYKDELILGFSADSGFTPKLYDRIFEAPIVVVDGRTPSSKWHASFDEISAYLKTREKKPGAVYVIGYGTTAEYTTEDSSLRPLQRGQYYTLWSGQKECSEN
;
A
#
# COMPACT_ATOMS: atom_id res chain seq x y z
N MET A 1 12.93 24.89 -17.27
CA MET A 1 13.08 23.98 -16.10
C MET A 1 12.13 24.47 -15.03
N TYR A 2 10.95 23.87 -14.90
CA TYR A 2 9.93 24.28 -13.93
C TYR A 2 10.16 23.47 -12.66
N LEU A 3 10.86 24.04 -11.68
CA LEU A 3 10.98 23.48 -10.34
C LEU A 3 9.90 24.15 -9.49
N ASP A 4 8.83 23.40 -9.22
CA ASP A 4 7.74 23.83 -8.35
C ASP A 4 8.32 24.22 -6.98
N VAL A 5 8.23 25.51 -6.63
CA VAL A 5 8.89 26.11 -5.46
C VAL A 5 8.23 25.64 -4.15
N VAL A 6 7.08 24.96 -4.24
CA VAL A 6 6.42 24.29 -3.13
C VAL A 6 6.54 22.78 -3.35
N LYS A 7 7.38 22.10 -2.57
CA LYS A 7 7.44 20.63 -2.58
C LYS A 7 6.14 20.08 -1.99
N ASN A 8 5.15 19.90 -2.84
CA ASN A 8 3.84 19.38 -2.46
C ASN A 8 3.86 17.87 -2.19
N PHE A 9 4.94 17.15 -2.52
CA PHE A 9 5.04 15.72 -2.26
C PHE A 9 6.30 15.38 -1.48
N LYS A 10 6.17 14.43 -0.54
CA LYS A 10 7.27 13.85 0.23
C LYS A 10 7.18 12.33 0.17
N LEU A 11 8.32 11.68 -0.09
CA LEU A 11 8.47 10.24 0.00
C LEU A 11 9.33 9.90 1.22
N GLN A 12 8.90 8.94 2.02
CA GLN A 12 9.69 8.34 3.08
C GLN A 12 9.88 6.86 2.77
N ALA A 13 11.12 6.45 2.52
CA ALA A 13 11.46 5.06 2.32
C ALA A 13 11.29 4.27 3.61
N VAL A 14 10.80 3.04 3.50
CA VAL A 14 10.66 2.08 4.60
C VAL A 14 11.34 0.79 4.15
N GLU A 15 12.31 0.33 4.93
CA GLU A 15 13.02 -0.92 4.66
C GLU A 15 12.03 -2.08 4.51
N SER A 16 12.24 -2.87 3.47
CA SER A 16 11.37 -3.99 3.09
C SER A 16 12.16 -5.31 3.12
N GLN A 17 11.49 -6.44 2.89
CA GLN A 17 12.08 -7.78 2.94
C GLN A 17 12.10 -8.43 1.56
N HIS A 18 13.28 -8.53 0.96
CA HIS A 18 13.50 -9.25 -0.30
C HIS A 18 14.93 -9.82 -0.34
N ASP A 19 15.29 -10.53 -1.41
CA ASP A 19 16.60 -11.14 -1.63
C ASP A 19 17.78 -10.13 -1.67
N LEU A 20 17.49 -8.89 -2.03
CA LEU A 20 18.39 -7.74 -2.04
C LEU A 20 17.81 -6.59 -1.22
N PRO A 21 18.63 -5.61 -0.79
CA PRO A 21 18.11 -4.40 -0.13
C PRO A 21 17.00 -3.74 -0.95
N CYS A 22 15.79 -3.72 -0.39
CA CYS A 22 14.62 -3.16 -1.03
C CYS A 22 13.85 -2.26 -0.05
N TYR A 23 13.03 -1.37 -0.61
CA TYR A 23 12.29 -0.39 0.15
C TYR A 23 10.87 -0.25 -0.39
N GLY A 24 9.91 -0.33 0.51
CA GLY A 24 8.60 0.29 0.31
C GLY A 24 8.70 1.80 0.57
N PHE A 25 7.57 2.50 0.47
CA PHE A 25 7.53 3.91 0.81
C PHE A 25 6.17 4.37 1.34
N LEU A 26 6.22 5.50 2.04
CA LEU A 26 5.07 6.33 2.37
C LEU A 26 5.10 7.58 1.46
N LEU A 27 3.99 7.87 0.80
CA LEU A 27 3.82 9.07 -0.01
C LEU A 27 2.89 10.03 0.71
N TYR A 28 3.38 11.24 0.91
CA TYR A 28 2.65 12.35 1.48
C TYR A 28 2.38 13.39 0.40
N TYR A 29 1.17 13.95 0.41
CA TYR A 29 0.86 15.19 -0.28
C TYR A 29 0.69 16.29 0.78
N LYS A 30 1.54 17.32 0.70
CA LYS A 30 1.82 18.25 1.80
C LYS A 30 2.23 17.44 3.04
N ASP A 31 1.47 17.56 4.14
CA ASP A 31 1.69 16.80 5.37
C ASP A 31 0.71 15.62 5.56
N GLU A 32 -0.18 15.39 4.59
CA GLU A 32 -1.15 14.30 4.63
C GLU A 32 -0.55 13.03 4.03
N LEU A 33 -0.60 11.92 4.78
CA LEU A 33 -0.22 10.60 4.28
C LEU A 33 -1.32 10.09 3.36
N ILE A 34 -1.00 9.88 2.08
CA ILE A 34 -1.99 9.52 1.05
C ILE A 34 -1.81 8.09 0.51
N LEU A 35 -0.62 7.52 0.61
CA LEU A 35 -0.35 6.17 0.11
C LEU A 35 0.78 5.48 0.89
N GLY A 36 0.56 4.21 1.22
CA GLY A 36 1.59 3.27 1.63
C GLY A 36 1.85 2.24 0.53
N PHE A 37 3.11 1.95 0.25
CA PHE A 37 3.51 1.04 -0.83
C PHE A 37 4.57 0.06 -0.33
N SER A 38 4.36 -1.26 -0.49
CA SER A 38 5.31 -2.26 0.00
C SER A 38 6.49 -2.54 -0.92
N ALA A 39 6.35 -2.21 -2.22
CA ALA A 39 7.18 -2.74 -3.30
C ALA A 39 7.11 -4.28 -3.39
N ASP A 40 8.09 -4.90 -4.04
CA ASP A 40 8.23 -6.36 -4.10
C ASP A 40 8.78 -6.86 -2.76
N SER A 41 7.98 -7.57 -1.97
CA SER A 41 8.27 -7.74 -0.55
C SER A 41 7.57 -8.89 0.16
N GLY A 42 8.32 -9.57 1.02
CA GLY A 42 7.81 -10.47 2.04
C GLY A 42 7.02 -9.74 3.12
N PHE A 43 6.18 -10.49 3.83
CA PHE A 43 5.48 -9.94 4.99
C PHE A 43 6.45 -9.66 6.14
N THR A 44 6.48 -8.41 6.62
CA THR A 44 7.17 -8.04 7.87
C THR A 44 6.35 -7.04 8.67
N PRO A 45 6.22 -7.21 9.99
CA PRO A 45 5.57 -6.22 10.84
C PRO A 45 6.18 -4.82 10.68
N LYS A 46 7.51 -4.71 10.62
CA LYS A 46 8.22 -3.42 10.49
C LYS A 46 7.76 -2.61 9.26
N LEU A 47 7.61 -3.24 8.11
CA LEU A 47 7.13 -2.58 6.90
C LEU A 47 5.62 -2.33 6.97
N TYR A 48 4.86 -3.37 7.32
CA TYR A 48 3.41 -3.37 7.28
C TYR A 48 2.80 -2.44 8.33
N ASP A 49 3.40 -2.29 9.51
CA ASP A 49 2.95 -1.36 10.53
C ASP A 49 2.99 0.07 10.01
N ARG A 50 4.04 0.41 9.26
CA ARG A 50 4.25 1.75 8.69
C ARG A 50 3.33 2.01 7.50
N ILE A 51 3.33 1.15 6.47
CA ILE A 51 2.58 1.42 5.23
C ILE A 51 1.05 1.38 5.44
N PHE A 52 0.56 0.62 6.43
CA PHE A 52 -0.87 0.60 6.78
C PHE A 52 -1.31 1.76 7.70
N GLU A 53 -0.43 2.71 8.01
CA GLU A 53 -0.86 4.02 8.55
C GLU A 53 -1.61 4.84 7.48
N ALA A 54 -1.36 4.56 6.19
CA ALA A 54 -1.96 5.26 5.06
C ALA A 54 -3.43 4.87 4.81
N PRO A 55 -4.25 5.79 4.27
CA PRO A 55 -5.64 5.50 3.92
C PRO A 55 -5.76 4.56 2.71
N ILE A 56 -4.77 4.56 1.82
CA ILE A 56 -4.69 3.67 0.67
C ILE A 56 -3.35 2.95 0.74
N VAL A 57 -3.38 1.63 0.60
CA VAL A 57 -2.19 0.79 0.65
C VAL A 57 -2.11 -0.05 -0.61
N VAL A 58 -0.92 -0.16 -1.18
CA VAL A 58 -0.61 -1.08 -2.28
C VAL A 58 0.46 -2.04 -1.79
N VAL A 59 0.18 -3.33 -1.86
CA VAL A 59 1.04 -4.40 -1.35
C VAL A 59 1.39 -5.42 -2.43
N ASP A 60 2.60 -5.97 -2.40
CA ASP A 60 2.92 -7.23 -3.04
C ASP A 60 2.18 -8.35 -2.32
N GLY A 61 1.53 -9.21 -3.10
CA GLY A 61 0.79 -10.34 -2.60
C GLY A 61 0.66 -11.40 -3.68
N ARG A 62 1.04 -12.63 -3.37
CA ARG A 62 0.94 -13.78 -4.29
C ARG A 62 0.78 -15.09 -3.54
N THR A 63 0.35 -16.13 -4.25
CA THR A 63 0.29 -17.50 -3.71
C THR A 63 1.22 -18.39 -4.53
N PRO A 64 2.10 -19.20 -3.90
CA PRO A 64 2.29 -19.39 -2.45
C PRO A 64 3.09 -18.25 -1.78
N SER A 65 3.02 -18.17 -0.44
CA SER A 65 3.90 -17.31 0.36
C SER A 65 5.37 -17.66 0.15
N SER A 66 6.25 -16.68 0.29
CA SER A 66 7.67 -16.93 0.44
C SER A 66 8.30 -15.93 1.41
N LYS A 67 9.57 -16.16 1.76
CA LYS A 67 10.34 -15.17 2.52
C LYS A 67 10.38 -13.81 1.80
N TRP A 68 10.29 -13.79 0.48
CA TRP A 68 10.51 -12.60 -0.34
C TRP A 68 9.23 -11.96 -0.86
N HIS A 69 8.09 -12.65 -0.72
CA HIS A 69 6.78 -12.20 -1.19
C HIS A 69 5.70 -12.60 -0.20
N ALA A 70 4.93 -11.61 0.26
CA ALA A 70 3.80 -11.85 1.14
C ALA A 70 2.71 -12.65 0.43
N SER A 71 1.97 -13.46 1.19
CA SER A 71 0.76 -14.09 0.70
C SER A 71 -0.49 -13.28 0.97
N PHE A 72 -1.54 -13.56 0.20
CA PHE A 72 -2.87 -13.03 0.49
C PHE A 72 -3.30 -13.36 1.94
N ASP A 73 -3.02 -14.56 2.43
CA ASP A 73 -3.38 -14.99 3.79
C ASP A 73 -2.64 -14.18 4.87
N GLU A 74 -1.36 -13.89 4.69
CA GLU A 74 -0.58 -13.05 5.62
C GLU A 74 -1.15 -11.63 5.69
N ILE A 75 -1.45 -11.04 4.53
CA ILE A 75 -2.02 -9.69 4.42
C ILE A 75 -3.42 -9.67 5.07
N SER A 76 -4.27 -10.65 4.77
CA SER A 76 -5.62 -10.80 5.32
C SER A 76 -5.61 -11.01 6.83
N ALA A 77 -4.72 -11.87 7.35
CA ALA A 77 -4.57 -12.09 8.78
C ALA A 77 -4.16 -10.79 9.48
N TYR A 78 -3.20 -10.07 8.92
CA TYR A 78 -2.76 -8.79 9.45
C TYR A 78 -3.89 -7.75 9.48
N LEU A 79 -4.66 -7.61 8.40
CA LEU A 79 -5.82 -6.72 8.33
C LEU A 79 -6.89 -7.01 9.39
N LYS A 80 -7.09 -8.28 9.77
CA LYS A 80 -8.04 -8.69 10.81
C LYS A 80 -7.59 -8.27 12.21
N THR A 81 -6.28 -8.15 12.44
CA THR A 81 -5.71 -7.75 13.74
C THR A 81 -5.68 -6.25 13.98
N ARG A 82 -5.82 -5.43 12.92
CA ARG A 82 -5.73 -3.97 13.03
C ARG A 82 -7.04 -3.34 13.52
N GLU A 83 -6.93 -2.51 14.55
CA GLU A 83 -8.03 -1.64 14.99
C GLU A 83 -8.41 -0.61 13.93
N LYS A 84 -7.39 0.07 13.35
CA LYS A 84 -7.58 1.03 12.26
C LYS A 84 -7.28 0.38 10.92
N LYS A 85 -8.34 0.19 10.12
CA LYS A 85 -8.26 -0.33 8.75
C LYS A 85 -8.01 0.81 7.75
N PRO A 86 -7.19 0.59 6.71
CA PRO A 86 -7.12 1.51 5.58
C PRO A 86 -8.45 1.53 4.83
N GLY A 87 -8.72 2.60 4.09
CA GLY A 87 -9.89 2.72 3.22
C GLY A 87 -9.85 1.76 2.03
N ALA A 88 -8.65 1.43 1.54
CA ALA A 88 -8.45 0.42 0.50
C ALA A 88 -7.07 -0.25 0.60
N VAL A 89 -7.02 -1.55 0.30
CA VAL A 89 -5.79 -2.31 0.08
C VAL A 89 -5.83 -2.89 -1.32
N TYR A 90 -4.83 -2.53 -2.11
CA TYR A 90 -4.64 -3.00 -3.46
C TYR A 90 -3.46 -3.95 -3.52
N VAL A 91 -3.61 -5.05 -4.24
CA VAL A 91 -2.57 -6.08 -4.36
C VAL A 91 -1.95 -6.02 -5.75
N ILE A 92 -0.62 -6.14 -5.78
CA ILE A 92 0.22 -6.29 -6.99
C ILE A 92 1.12 -7.52 -6.82
N GLY A 93 1.92 -7.84 -7.84
CA GLY A 93 2.97 -8.87 -7.73
C GLY A 93 2.49 -10.32 -7.85
N TYR A 94 1.19 -10.56 -7.93
CA TYR A 94 0.61 -11.89 -8.21
C TYR A 94 0.84 -12.40 -9.65
N GLY A 95 1.49 -11.65 -10.53
CA GLY A 95 1.75 -12.06 -11.92
C GLY A 95 0.56 -11.78 -12.85
N THR A 96 -0.37 -12.72 -12.95
CA THR A 96 -1.53 -12.69 -13.85
C THR A 96 -2.85 -12.65 -13.09
N THR A 97 -3.93 -12.16 -13.70
CA THR A 97 -5.25 -12.12 -13.05
C THR A 97 -5.71 -13.50 -12.55
N ALA A 98 -5.30 -14.60 -13.20
CA ALA A 98 -5.65 -15.95 -12.78
C ALA A 98 -4.94 -16.39 -11.48
N GLU A 99 -3.82 -15.76 -11.14
CA GLU A 99 -3.05 -16.04 -9.91
C GLU A 99 -3.58 -15.23 -8.70
N TYR A 100 -4.42 -14.21 -8.94
CA TYR A 100 -5.19 -13.55 -7.89
C TYR A 100 -6.34 -14.47 -7.45
N THR A 101 -6.09 -15.25 -6.40
CA THR A 101 -6.95 -16.38 -5.98
C THR A 101 -7.61 -16.17 -4.62
N THR A 102 -7.46 -14.99 -4.02
CA THR A 102 -8.06 -14.71 -2.71
C THR A 102 -9.54 -14.31 -2.84
N GLU A 103 -10.36 -14.87 -1.95
CA GLU A 103 -11.77 -14.54 -1.77
C GLU A 103 -11.97 -13.41 -0.73
N ASP A 104 -10.89 -12.88 -0.14
CA ASP A 104 -10.97 -11.79 0.83
C ASP A 104 -11.30 -10.47 0.13
N SER A 105 -12.54 -10.00 0.29
CA SER A 105 -13.03 -8.75 -0.30
C SER A 105 -12.36 -7.48 0.26
N SER A 106 -11.59 -7.59 1.35
CA SER A 106 -10.75 -6.49 1.84
C SER A 106 -9.51 -6.24 0.98
N LEU A 107 -9.11 -7.24 0.18
CA LEU A 107 -8.04 -7.16 -0.80
C LEU A 107 -8.63 -6.93 -2.18
N ARG A 108 -8.06 -5.97 -2.91
CA ARG A 108 -8.50 -5.64 -4.27
C ARG A 108 -7.35 -5.85 -5.24
N PRO A 109 -7.53 -6.54 -6.38
CA PRO A 109 -6.48 -6.62 -7.37
C PRO A 109 -6.23 -5.22 -7.98
N LEU A 110 -4.96 -4.82 -8.10
CA LEU A 110 -4.57 -3.64 -8.88
C LEU A 110 -4.26 -4.08 -10.32
N GLN A 111 -5.12 -3.71 -11.25
CA GLN A 111 -5.03 -4.13 -12.64
C GLN A 111 -4.48 -3.04 -13.55
N ARG A 112 -3.86 -3.47 -14.65
CA ARG A 112 -3.33 -2.57 -15.68
C ARG A 112 -4.42 -1.65 -16.21
N GLY A 113 -4.14 -0.34 -16.20
CA GLY A 113 -5.04 0.69 -16.72
C GLY A 113 -6.09 1.20 -15.74
N GLN A 114 -6.11 0.70 -14.49
CA GLN A 114 -6.94 1.27 -13.44
C GLN A 114 -6.31 2.55 -12.87
N TYR A 115 -7.16 3.51 -12.53
CA TYR A 115 -6.79 4.77 -11.90
C TYR A 115 -7.49 4.88 -10.55
N TYR A 116 -6.78 5.43 -9.57
CA TYR A 116 -7.29 5.61 -8.22
C TYR A 116 -7.00 7.01 -7.73
N THR A 117 -7.99 7.62 -7.11
CA THR A 117 -7.83 8.92 -6.48
C THR A 117 -7.18 8.73 -5.11
N LEU A 118 -5.92 9.16 -5.00
CA LEU A 118 -5.19 9.15 -3.72
C LEU A 118 -5.53 10.34 -2.83
N TRP A 119 -6.00 11.43 -3.45
CA TRP A 119 -6.35 12.67 -2.79
C TRP A 119 -7.34 13.47 -3.66
N SER A 120 -8.35 14.08 -3.05
CA SER A 120 -9.43 14.76 -3.79
C SER A 120 -9.71 16.21 -3.33
N GLY A 121 -8.80 16.87 -2.59
CA GLY A 121 -9.11 18.15 -1.95
C GLY A 121 -9.96 17.97 -0.68
N GLN A 122 -9.94 18.96 0.22
CA GLN A 122 -10.66 18.88 1.50
C GLN A 122 -12.18 18.71 1.30
N LYS A 123 -12.77 17.79 2.06
CA LYS A 123 -14.15 17.90 2.53
C LYS A 123 -14.24 19.20 3.33
N GLU A 124 -15.06 20.15 2.90
CA GLU A 124 -15.40 21.31 3.72
C GLU A 124 -15.87 20.82 5.09
N CYS A 125 -15.29 21.38 6.15
CA CYS A 125 -15.85 21.22 7.49
C CYS A 125 -17.28 21.76 7.44
N SER A 126 -18.25 20.92 7.80
CA SER A 126 -19.57 21.41 8.16
C SER A 126 -19.38 22.29 9.38
N GLU A 127 -19.55 23.60 9.22
CA GLU A 127 -19.70 24.50 10.36
C GLU A 127 -20.94 24.05 11.15
N ASN A 128 -20.73 23.75 12.44
CA ASN A 128 -21.79 23.65 13.44
C ASN A 128 -21.92 24.99 14.16
#